data_AF-A0A9E0F1L7-F1
#
_entry.id   AF-A0A9E0F1L7-F1
#
_cell.length_a   1.000
_cell.length_b   1.000
_cell.length_c   1.000
_cell.angle_alpha   90.00
_cell.angle_beta   90.00
_cell.angle_gamma   90.00
#
_symmetry.space_group_name_H-M   'P 1'
#
loop_
_entity.id
_entity.type
_entity.pdbx_description
1 polymer ?
#
loop_
_entity_poly.entity_id
_entity_poly.type
_entity_poly.pdbx_seq_one_letter_code
_entity_poly.pdbx_strand_id
1 'polypeptide(L)'
;MERQKKISHNQISEREQILFDECLKIVNKLAENNIVTEIEVIREDDNDKDFSLLAKSIKESIEKSEPEVALDRLHTYLMKFIRKLCGNHEIEITKEESLNAIFGKYLKFIVVNGKVESEMSQKILKYSINIIEAFNDVRNNRSLAHDNQILNYSESVLIFNNVTNSIKFIESIENKIKVKNVVVEVENSDWENLPF
;
A
#
# COMPACT_ATOMS: atom_id res chain seq x y z
N MET A 1 -23.05 24.74 4.76
CA MET A 1 -24.44 24.51 5.18
C MET A 1 -24.58 23.05 5.53
N GLU A 2 -24.67 22.72 6.82
CA GLU A 2 -24.95 21.36 7.28
C GLU A 2 -26.32 20.91 6.78
N ARG A 3 -26.38 19.81 6.03
CA ARG A 3 -27.63 19.20 5.58
C ARG A 3 -28.10 18.19 6.62
N GLN A 4 -28.90 18.62 7.59
CA GLN A 4 -29.60 17.72 8.49
C GLN A 4 -30.84 17.12 7.82
N LYS A 5 -31.07 15.81 8.01
CA LYS A 5 -32.29 15.13 7.60
C LYS A 5 -33.44 15.57 8.51
N LYS A 6 -34.43 16.29 7.97
CA LYS A 6 -35.68 16.59 8.70
C LYS A 6 -36.72 15.52 8.37
N ILE A 7 -37.03 14.65 9.33
CA ILE A 7 -38.26 13.86 9.32
C ILE A 7 -39.18 14.47 10.39
N SER A 8 -40.44 14.69 10.01
CA SER A 8 -41.46 15.29 10.86
C SER A 8 -41.60 14.53 12.19
N HIS A 9 -41.45 15.25 13.29
CA HIS A 9 -41.98 14.97 14.63
C HIS A 9 -41.32 13.93 15.58
N ASN A 10 -40.09 13.46 15.38
CA ASN A 10 -39.35 12.79 16.47
C ASN A 10 -37.87 13.20 16.51
N GLN A 11 -37.34 13.40 17.72
CA GLN A 11 -35.89 13.56 17.94
C GLN A 11 -35.19 12.26 17.51
N ILE A 12 -34.23 12.40 16.61
CA ILE A 12 -33.42 11.30 16.08
C ILE A 12 -32.58 10.75 17.22
N SER A 13 -32.57 9.43 17.40
CA SER A 13 -31.67 8.82 18.38
C SER A 13 -30.20 9.00 17.94
N GLU A 14 -29.29 9.08 18.90
CA GLU A 14 -27.85 9.23 18.63
C GLU A 14 -27.34 8.17 17.63
N ARG A 15 -27.87 6.94 17.73
CA ARG A 15 -27.56 5.83 16.82
C ARG A 15 -28.04 6.08 15.38
N GLU A 16 -29.21 6.67 15.19
CA GLU A 16 -29.74 6.99 13.85
C GLU A 16 -28.97 8.16 13.21
N GLN A 17 -28.51 9.11 14.02
CA GLN A 17 -27.64 10.19 13.54
C GLN A 17 -26.28 9.66 13.10
N ILE A 18 -25.67 8.76 13.89
CA ILE A 18 -24.41 8.09 13.51
C ILE A 18 -24.56 7.34 12.18
N LEU A 19 -25.62 6.54 12.03
CA LEU A 19 -25.88 5.80 10.79
C LEU A 19 -26.11 6.72 9.59
N PHE A 20 -26.79 7.86 9.79
CA PHE A 20 -26.98 8.85 8.75
C PHE A 20 -25.66 9.47 8.32
N ASP A 21 -24.80 9.86 9.26
CA ASP A 21 -23.49 10.46 8.98
C ASP A 21 -22.55 9.46 8.28
N GLU A 22 -22.58 8.18 8.66
CA GLU A 22 -21.86 7.11 7.97
C GLU A 22 -22.35 6.92 6.54
N CYS A 23 -23.66 6.87 6.33
CA CYS A 23 -24.26 6.75 5.00
C CYS A 23 -23.93 7.97 4.12
N LEU A 24 -23.96 9.18 4.69
CA LEU A 24 -23.63 10.40 3.97
C LEU A 24 -22.15 10.44 3.56
N LYS A 25 -21.25 9.97 4.43
CA LYS A 25 -19.83 9.76 4.09
C LYS A 25 -19.66 8.77 2.94
N ILE A 26 -20.35 7.64 2.95
CA ILE A 26 -20.28 6.63 1.88
C ILE A 26 -20.79 7.21 0.55
N VAL A 27 -21.95 7.89 0.58
CA VAL A 27 -22.53 8.50 -0.64
C VAL A 27 -21.62 9.58 -1.19
N ASN A 28 -21.04 10.44 -0.35
CA ASN A 28 -20.08 11.45 -0.80
C ASN A 28 -18.82 10.79 -1.37
N LYS A 29 -18.30 9.73 -0.74
CA LYS A 29 -17.14 8.98 -1.24
C LYS A 29 -17.41 8.26 -2.57
N LEU A 30 -18.65 7.84 -2.82
CA LEU A 30 -19.09 7.25 -4.09
C LEU A 30 -19.38 8.30 -5.17
N ALA A 31 -19.84 9.50 -4.76
CA ALA A 31 -20.13 10.60 -5.67
C ALA A 31 -18.87 11.39 -6.06
N GLU A 32 -17.90 11.47 -5.14
CA GLU A 32 -16.52 11.78 -5.45
C GLU A 32 -16.00 10.61 -6.28
N ASN A 33 -15.64 10.87 -7.54
CA ASN A 33 -14.89 9.92 -8.36
C ASN A 33 -13.49 9.75 -7.74
N ASN A 34 -13.38 9.09 -6.59
CA ASN A 34 -12.12 8.71 -5.98
C ASN A 34 -11.52 7.63 -6.88
N ILE A 35 -10.71 8.07 -7.84
CA ILE A 35 -10.06 7.19 -8.81
C ILE A 35 -8.94 6.38 -8.13
N VAL A 36 -8.50 6.77 -6.92
CA VAL A 36 -7.53 6.00 -6.15
C VAL A 36 -8.21 4.80 -5.48
N THR A 37 -7.91 3.59 -5.97
CA THR A 37 -8.68 2.37 -5.62
C THR A 37 -8.12 1.60 -4.43
N GLU A 38 -6.81 1.65 -4.19
CA GLU A 38 -6.12 0.74 -3.27
C GLU A 38 -5.45 1.45 -2.08
N ILE A 39 -6.05 2.52 -1.55
CA ILE A 39 -5.46 3.27 -0.43
C ILE A 39 -5.28 2.44 0.86
N GLU A 40 -6.11 1.41 1.05
CA GLU A 40 -6.10 0.54 2.24
C GLU A 40 -4.83 -0.32 2.37
N VAL A 41 -4.08 -0.51 1.28
CA VAL A 41 -2.79 -1.25 1.31
C VAL A 41 -1.67 -0.44 1.96
N ILE A 42 -1.89 0.87 2.15
CA ILE A 42 -0.99 1.72 2.92
C ILE A 42 -1.34 1.56 4.40
N ARG A 43 -0.50 0.83 5.13
CA ARG A 43 -0.74 0.46 6.53
C ARG A 43 0.26 1.13 7.44
N GLU A 44 -0.15 1.32 8.69
CA GLU A 44 0.74 1.74 9.76
C GLU A 44 1.60 0.56 10.22
N ASP A 45 2.69 0.86 10.90
CA ASP A 45 3.57 -0.11 11.54
C ASP A 45 3.75 0.29 13.00
N ASP A 46 3.19 -0.50 13.91
CA ASP A 46 3.20 -0.23 15.35
C ASP A 46 4.62 -0.12 15.93
N ASN A 47 5.60 -0.73 15.26
CA ASN A 47 7.00 -0.73 15.69
C ASN A 47 7.84 0.39 15.04
N ASP A 48 7.28 1.13 14.07
CA ASP A 48 7.99 2.18 13.35
C ASP A 48 7.09 3.43 13.23
N LYS A 49 7.30 4.36 14.16
CA LYS A 49 6.55 5.62 14.23
C LYS A 49 6.66 6.43 12.92
N ASP A 50 7.84 6.45 12.30
CA ASP A 50 8.06 7.22 11.07
C ASP A 50 7.32 6.56 9.89
N PHE A 51 7.26 5.23 9.86
CA PHE A 51 6.46 4.49 8.87
C PHE A 51 4.97 4.81 9.02
N SER A 52 4.47 4.82 10.26
CA SER A 52 3.08 5.15 10.57
C SER A 52 2.72 6.60 10.21
N LEU A 53 3.63 7.55 10.43
CA LEU A 53 3.46 8.95 10.01
C LEU A 53 3.38 9.08 8.48
N LEU A 54 4.22 8.35 7.74
CA LEU A 54 4.16 8.32 6.27
C LEU A 54 2.80 7.79 5.80
N ALA A 55 2.35 6.67 6.37
CA ALA A 55 1.06 6.06 6.02
C ALA A 55 -0.12 7.02 6.23
N LYS A 56 -0.18 7.69 7.39
CA LYS A 56 -1.21 8.70 7.69
C LYS A 56 -1.16 9.87 6.70
N SER A 57 0.03 10.41 6.47
CA SER A 57 0.18 11.56 5.57
C SER A 57 -0.21 11.25 4.13
N ILE A 58 0.07 10.03 3.65
CA ILE A 58 -0.39 9.56 2.34
C ILE A 58 -1.92 9.50 2.31
N LYS A 59 -2.54 8.87 3.31
CA LYS A 59 -4.01 8.76 3.41
C LYS A 59 -4.70 10.12 3.44
N GLU A 60 -4.22 11.03 4.27
CA GLU A 60 -4.74 12.40 4.36
C GLU A 60 -4.66 13.15 3.02
N SER A 61 -3.58 12.95 2.26
CA SER A 61 -3.42 13.59 0.94
C SER A 61 -4.43 13.02 -0.07
N ILE A 62 -4.67 11.71 -0.06
CA ILE A 62 -5.67 11.08 -0.93
C ILE A 62 -7.09 11.46 -0.53
N GLU A 63 -7.39 11.54 0.77
CA GLU A 63 -8.69 12.01 1.27
C GLU A 63 -8.98 13.46 0.85
N LYS A 64 -7.94 14.29 0.69
CA LYS A 64 -8.05 15.66 0.15
C LYS A 64 -8.07 15.72 -1.38
N SER A 65 -8.03 14.58 -2.07
CA SER A 65 -7.90 14.52 -3.54
C SER A 65 -6.62 15.19 -4.06
N GLU A 66 -5.49 15.01 -3.37
CA GLU A 66 -4.18 15.58 -3.70
C GLU A 66 -3.11 14.47 -3.93
N PRO A 67 -3.28 13.59 -4.94
CA PRO A 67 -2.35 12.49 -5.20
C PRO A 67 -0.94 12.97 -5.58
N GLU A 68 -0.81 14.10 -6.26
CA GLU A 68 0.48 14.71 -6.64
C GLU A 68 1.34 15.08 -5.41
N VAL A 69 0.69 15.44 -4.30
CA VAL A 69 1.35 15.76 -3.02
C VAL A 69 1.82 14.48 -2.30
N ALA A 70 1.16 13.35 -2.57
CA ALA A 70 1.43 12.08 -1.92
C ALA A 70 2.60 11.29 -2.55
N LEU A 71 3.02 11.60 -3.78
CA LEU A 71 3.97 10.76 -4.55
C LEU A 71 5.34 10.59 -3.87
N ASP A 72 5.94 11.66 -3.34
CA ASP A 72 7.23 11.57 -2.62
C ASP A 72 7.12 10.72 -1.34
N ARG A 73 6.00 10.87 -0.63
CA ARG A 73 5.73 10.10 0.60
C ARG A 73 5.46 8.64 0.27
N LEU A 74 4.73 8.36 -0.82
CA LEU A 74 4.48 7.01 -1.32
C LEU A 74 5.79 6.32 -1.72
N HIS A 75 6.71 7.05 -2.36
CA HIS A 75 8.05 6.54 -2.67
C HIS A 75 8.81 6.14 -1.40
N THR A 76 8.85 7.04 -0.42
CA THR A 76 9.51 6.80 0.87
C THR A 76 8.88 5.62 1.61
N TYR A 77 7.54 5.53 1.61
CA TYR A 77 6.80 4.42 2.18
C TYR A 77 7.18 3.09 1.50
N LEU A 78 7.18 3.06 0.16
CA LEU A 78 7.54 1.87 -0.62
C LEU A 78 8.98 1.43 -0.32
N MET A 79 9.91 2.38 -0.20
CA MET A 79 11.29 2.10 0.20
C MET A 79 11.36 1.39 1.56
N LYS A 80 10.69 1.92 2.59
CA LYS A 80 10.69 1.28 3.91
C LYS A 80 10.00 -0.09 3.87
N PHE A 81 8.89 -0.20 3.13
CA PHE A 81 8.13 -1.45 2.99
C PHE A 81 8.97 -2.57 2.37
N ILE A 82 9.63 -2.31 1.24
CA ILE A 82 10.46 -3.32 0.57
C ILE A 82 11.70 -3.68 1.41
N ARG A 83 12.33 -2.71 2.08
CA ARG A 83 13.44 -3.01 3.00
C ARG A 83 13.02 -3.93 4.14
N LYS A 84 11.83 -3.71 4.70
CA LYS A 84 11.27 -4.60 5.74
C LYS A 84 11.02 -6.01 5.19
N LEU A 85 10.48 -6.14 3.98
CA LEU A 85 10.31 -7.45 3.34
C LEU A 85 11.64 -8.16 3.11
N CYS A 86 12.65 -7.45 2.60
CA CYS A 86 14.00 -8.02 2.45
C CYS A 86 14.56 -8.48 3.79
N GLY A 87 14.41 -7.68 4.86
CA GLY A 87 14.83 -8.07 6.21
C GLY A 87 14.13 -9.33 6.73
N ASN A 88 12.81 -9.45 6.54
CA ASN A 88 12.03 -10.60 6.97
C ASN A 88 12.43 -11.91 6.26
N HIS A 89 12.95 -11.82 5.04
CA HIS A 89 13.38 -12.97 4.23
C HIS A 89 14.90 -13.11 4.17
N GLU A 90 15.63 -12.41 5.05
CA GLU A 90 17.10 -12.44 5.14
C GLU A 90 17.82 -12.14 3.82
N ILE A 91 17.21 -11.28 2.99
CA ILE A 91 17.78 -10.84 1.72
C ILE A 91 18.82 -9.75 2.00
N GLU A 92 20.06 -9.99 1.59
CA GLU A 92 21.17 -9.05 1.77
C GLU A 92 20.94 -7.74 0.97
N ILE A 93 20.88 -6.63 1.68
CA ILE A 93 20.73 -5.28 1.13
C ILE A 93 21.68 -4.30 1.82
N THR A 94 22.14 -3.27 1.09
CA THR A 94 22.92 -2.16 1.67
C THR A 94 22.07 -0.90 1.82
N LYS A 95 22.57 0.08 2.58
CA LYS A 95 21.82 1.32 2.84
C LYS A 95 21.74 2.22 1.60
N GLU A 96 22.73 2.13 0.72
CA GLU A 96 22.92 3.00 -0.45
C GLU A 96 22.13 2.50 -1.67
N GLU A 97 21.58 1.28 -1.63
CA GLU A 97 20.83 0.73 -2.75
C GLU A 97 19.53 1.51 -3.03
N SER A 98 19.28 1.74 -4.33
CA SER A 98 18.08 2.39 -4.83
C SER A 98 16.85 1.50 -4.69
N LEU A 99 15.66 2.12 -4.80
CA LEU A 99 14.39 1.42 -4.63
C LEU A 99 14.20 0.28 -5.64
N ASN A 100 14.51 0.53 -6.90
CA ASN A 100 14.43 -0.47 -7.97
C ASN A 100 15.42 -1.63 -7.74
N ALA A 101 16.61 -1.37 -7.17
CA ALA A 101 17.58 -2.41 -6.87
C ALA A 101 17.09 -3.36 -5.77
N ILE A 102 16.67 -2.82 -4.62
CA ILE A 102 16.12 -3.64 -3.53
C ILE A 102 14.83 -4.36 -3.93
N PHE A 103 14.00 -3.71 -4.75
CA PHE A 103 12.78 -4.31 -5.28
C PHE A 103 13.10 -5.49 -6.20
N GLY A 104 14.08 -5.34 -7.10
CA GLY A 104 14.56 -6.42 -7.96
C GLY A 104 15.08 -7.62 -7.18
N LYS A 105 15.80 -7.39 -6.07
CA LYS A 105 16.26 -8.46 -5.16
C LYS A 105 15.08 -9.21 -4.54
N TYR A 106 14.09 -8.50 -4.01
CA TYR A 106 12.87 -9.10 -3.47
C TYR A 106 12.08 -9.90 -4.53
N LEU A 107 11.91 -9.33 -5.72
CA LEU A 107 11.23 -10.03 -6.83
C LEU A 107 11.94 -11.32 -7.23
N LYS A 108 13.29 -11.29 -7.29
CA LYS A 108 14.08 -12.48 -7.55
C LYS A 108 13.82 -13.56 -6.50
N PHE A 109 13.76 -13.19 -5.22
CA PHE A 109 13.44 -14.11 -4.13
C PHE A 109 12.08 -14.79 -4.33
N ILE A 110 11.00 -14.03 -4.55
CA ILE A 110 9.66 -14.63 -4.69
C ILE A 110 9.51 -15.48 -5.95
N VAL A 111 10.19 -15.13 -7.05
CA VAL A 111 10.15 -15.89 -8.31
C VAL A 111 10.94 -17.19 -8.19
N VAL A 112 12.17 -17.15 -7.65
CA VAL A 112 13.00 -18.35 -7.46
C VAL A 112 12.34 -19.34 -6.49
N ASN A 113 11.65 -18.85 -5.47
CA ASN A 113 10.91 -19.68 -4.51
C ASN A 113 9.52 -20.13 -5.03
N GLY A 114 9.23 -19.96 -6.31
CA GLY A 114 8.00 -20.44 -6.95
C GLY A 114 6.72 -19.80 -6.39
N LYS A 115 6.79 -18.59 -5.86
CA LYS A 115 5.62 -17.89 -5.27
C LYS A 115 4.75 -17.19 -6.31
N VAL A 116 5.19 -17.18 -7.57
CA VAL A 116 4.51 -16.57 -8.71
C VAL A 116 4.30 -17.62 -9.79
N GLU A 117 3.06 -18.04 -9.97
CA GLU A 117 2.70 -19.19 -10.80
C GLU A 117 2.69 -18.87 -12.30
N SER A 118 2.11 -17.73 -12.70
CA SER A 118 1.93 -17.41 -14.12
C SER A 118 3.12 -16.68 -14.72
N GLU A 119 3.51 -17.05 -15.94
CA GLU A 119 4.56 -16.35 -16.70
C GLU A 119 4.20 -14.88 -16.94
N MET A 120 2.91 -14.59 -17.13
CA MET A 120 2.42 -13.21 -17.30
C MET A 120 2.70 -12.37 -16.05
N SER A 121 2.41 -12.89 -14.85
CA SER A 121 2.70 -12.21 -13.59
C SER A 121 4.20 -11.95 -13.42
N GLN A 122 5.05 -12.92 -13.78
CA GLN A 122 6.50 -12.74 -13.72
C GLN A 122 6.98 -11.62 -14.67
N LYS A 123 6.40 -11.53 -15.88
CA LYS A 123 6.70 -10.44 -16.83
C LYS A 123 6.26 -9.07 -16.30
N ILE A 124 5.05 -8.98 -15.74
CA ILE A 124 4.54 -7.76 -15.11
C ILE A 124 5.49 -7.31 -13.99
N LEU A 125 5.83 -8.23 -13.07
CA LEU A 125 6.72 -7.95 -11.95
C LEU A 125 8.09 -7.44 -12.43
N LYS A 126 8.68 -8.11 -13.42
CA LYS A 126 9.96 -7.70 -14.00
C LYS A 126 9.87 -6.31 -14.61
N TYR A 127 8.78 -5.98 -15.30
CA TYR A 127 8.58 -4.66 -15.88
C TYR A 127 8.35 -3.58 -14.81
N SER A 128 7.70 -3.90 -13.69
CA SER A 128 7.53 -2.95 -12.58
C SER A 128 8.85 -2.47 -11.95
N ILE A 129 9.97 -3.18 -12.16
CA ILE A 129 11.31 -2.66 -11.80
C ILE A 129 11.60 -1.36 -12.56
N ASN A 130 11.33 -1.33 -13.86
CA ASN A 130 11.52 -0.15 -14.71
C ASN A 130 10.54 0.97 -14.33
N ILE A 131 9.32 0.62 -13.94
CA ILE A 131 8.34 1.62 -13.46
C ILE A 131 8.83 2.27 -12.16
N ILE A 132 9.33 1.47 -11.21
CA ILE A 132 9.86 1.98 -9.94
C ILE A 132 11.12 2.81 -10.16
N GLU A 133 11.95 2.46 -11.14
CA GLU A 133 13.08 3.29 -11.56
C GLU A 133 12.61 4.65 -12.07
N ALA A 134 11.65 4.69 -13.00
CA ALA A 134 11.05 5.95 -13.47
C ALA A 134 10.33 6.72 -12.35
N PHE A 135 9.80 6.03 -11.34
CA PHE A 135 9.18 6.66 -10.18
C PHE A 135 10.19 7.43 -9.32
N ASN A 136 11.47 7.00 -9.28
CA ASN A 136 12.54 7.78 -8.65
C ASN A 136 12.67 9.17 -9.32
N ASP A 137 12.58 9.23 -10.66
CA ASP A 137 12.69 10.47 -11.41
C ASP A 137 11.48 11.39 -11.17
N VAL A 138 10.28 10.83 -11.11
CA VAL A 138 9.06 11.57 -10.76
C VAL A 138 9.20 12.19 -9.37
N ARG A 139 9.68 11.41 -8.39
CA ARG A 139 9.95 11.91 -7.05
C ARG A 139 10.95 13.06 -7.06
N ASN A 140 12.06 12.93 -7.77
CA ASN A 140 13.13 13.95 -7.75
C ASN A 140 12.77 15.21 -8.56
N ASN A 141 12.06 15.08 -9.69
CA ASN A 141 11.94 16.17 -10.66
C ASN A 141 10.51 16.67 -10.87
N ARG A 142 9.50 15.96 -10.36
CA ARG A 142 8.07 16.25 -10.63
C ARG A 142 7.18 16.16 -9.38
N SER A 143 7.80 16.16 -8.21
CA SER A 143 7.10 16.16 -6.91
C SER A 143 7.56 17.33 -6.05
N LEU A 144 6.84 17.54 -4.95
CA LEU A 144 7.14 18.57 -3.94
C LEU A 144 8.41 18.31 -3.11
N ALA A 145 9.19 17.27 -3.43
CA ALA A 145 10.51 17.05 -2.82
C ALA A 145 11.48 18.22 -3.10
N HIS A 146 11.31 18.92 -4.22
CA HIS A 146 12.07 20.09 -4.63
C HIS A 146 11.15 21.13 -5.30
N ASP A 147 11.69 22.29 -5.66
CA ASP A 147 10.96 23.35 -6.38
C ASP A 147 10.71 22.95 -7.84
N ASN A 148 9.75 22.04 -8.03
CA ASN A 148 9.42 21.42 -9.31
C ASN A 148 8.01 21.80 -9.77
N GLN A 149 7.81 21.79 -11.08
CA GLN A 149 6.47 21.67 -11.64
C GLN A 149 5.92 20.27 -11.37
N ILE A 150 4.88 20.20 -10.53
CA ILE A 150 4.21 18.97 -10.15
C ILE A 150 3.46 18.33 -11.32
N LEU A 151 3.30 17.01 -11.28
CA LEU A 151 2.49 16.27 -12.25
C LEU A 151 1.03 16.71 -12.21
N ASN A 152 0.35 16.53 -13.35
CA ASN A 152 -1.09 16.74 -13.37
C ASN A 152 -1.80 15.64 -12.57
N TYR A 153 -2.99 15.97 -12.07
CA TYR A 153 -3.79 15.09 -11.23
C TYR A 153 -4.00 13.68 -11.83
N SER A 154 -4.34 13.60 -13.12
CA SER A 154 -4.67 12.32 -13.77
C SER A 154 -3.45 11.40 -13.87
N GLU A 155 -2.28 11.96 -14.19
CA GLU A 155 -1.02 11.22 -14.20
C GLU A 155 -0.61 10.78 -12.78
N SER A 156 -0.79 11.66 -11.79
CA SER A 156 -0.51 11.33 -10.38
C SER A 156 -1.37 10.18 -9.89
N VAL A 157 -2.66 10.18 -10.22
CA VAL A 157 -3.58 9.07 -9.92
C VAL A 157 -3.12 7.77 -10.58
N LEU A 158 -2.74 7.81 -11.87
CA LEU A 158 -2.28 6.62 -12.60
C LEU A 158 -1.04 6.00 -11.93
N ILE A 159 -0.05 6.83 -11.60
CA ILE A 159 1.18 6.39 -10.96
C ILE A 159 0.89 5.83 -9.56
N PHE A 160 0.10 6.56 -8.76
CA PHE A 160 -0.28 6.13 -7.41
C PHE A 160 -0.97 4.77 -7.42
N ASN A 161 -1.93 4.56 -8.31
CA ASN A 161 -2.63 3.30 -8.47
C ASN A 161 -1.71 2.17 -8.95
N ASN A 162 -0.78 2.45 -9.86
CA ASN A 162 0.16 1.42 -10.32
C ASN A 162 1.07 0.92 -9.20
N VAL A 163 1.57 1.84 -8.37
CA VAL A 163 2.42 1.52 -7.21
C VAL A 163 1.63 0.77 -6.15
N THR A 164 0.44 1.26 -5.78
CA THR A 164 -0.40 0.60 -4.75
C THR A 164 -0.90 -0.77 -5.18
N ASN A 165 -1.24 -0.96 -6.46
CA ASN A 165 -1.55 -2.29 -7.01
C ASN A 165 -0.37 -3.26 -6.90
N SER A 166 0.86 -2.77 -7.09
CA SER A 166 2.07 -3.58 -6.91
C SER A 166 2.24 -4.00 -5.43
N ILE A 167 2.03 -3.07 -4.49
CA ILE A 167 2.03 -3.36 -3.05
C ILE A 167 0.96 -4.40 -2.71
N LYS A 168 -0.27 -4.23 -3.20
CA LYS A 168 -1.39 -5.16 -2.98
C LYS A 168 -1.04 -6.59 -3.39
N PHE A 169 -0.47 -6.75 -4.59
CA PHE A 169 -0.11 -8.05 -5.09
C PHE A 169 1.01 -8.69 -4.25
N ILE A 170 1.99 -7.89 -3.82
CA ILE A 170 3.05 -8.34 -2.93
C ILE A 170 2.48 -8.79 -1.57
N GLU A 171 1.59 -8.01 -0.96
CA GLU A 171 0.92 -8.42 0.28
C GLU A 171 0.16 -9.75 0.11
N SER A 172 -0.50 -9.96 -1.04
CA SER A 172 -1.15 -11.23 -1.32
C SER A 172 -0.17 -12.41 -1.37
N ILE A 173 1.04 -12.20 -1.86
CA ILE A 173 2.09 -13.23 -1.87
C ILE A 173 2.60 -13.48 -0.45
N GLU A 174 2.90 -12.40 0.28
CA GLU A 174 3.41 -12.48 1.66
C GLU A 174 2.42 -13.18 2.60
N ASN A 175 1.12 -12.89 2.47
CA ASN A 175 0.09 -13.57 3.24
C ASN A 175 0.06 -15.07 2.96
N LYS A 176 0.21 -15.48 1.69
CA LYS A 176 0.32 -16.91 1.31
C LYS A 176 1.58 -17.55 1.90
N ILE A 177 2.71 -16.84 1.91
CA ILE A 177 3.96 -17.34 2.51
C ILE A 177 3.79 -17.56 4.02
N LYS A 178 3.23 -16.58 4.74
CA LYS A 178 2.99 -16.67 6.18
C LYS A 178 2.07 -17.83 6.54
N VAL A 179 0.94 -17.98 5.85
CA VAL A 179 0.00 -19.08 6.09
C VAL A 179 0.69 -20.43 5.89
N LYS A 180 1.50 -20.59 4.83
CA LYS A 180 2.25 -21.84 4.60
C LYS A 180 3.25 -22.14 5.72
N ASN A 181 3.96 -21.14 6.22
CA ASN A 181 4.93 -21.33 7.31
C ASN A 181 4.24 -21.73 8.62
N VAL A 182 3.10 -21.10 8.96
CA VAL A 182 2.31 -21.47 10.14
C VAL A 182 1.80 -22.90 10.06
N VAL A 183 1.31 -23.35 8.90
CA VAL A 183 0.85 -24.74 8.72
C VAL A 183 2.00 -25.74 8.92
N VAL A 184 3.20 -25.44 8.41
CA VAL A 184 4.39 -26.30 8.58
C VAL A 184 4.85 -26.34 10.03
N GLU A 185 4.83 -25.21 10.75
CA GLU A 185 5.17 -25.15 12.18
C GLU A 185 4.19 -25.96 13.03
N VAL A 186 2.88 -25.84 12.77
CA VAL A 186 1.84 -26.61 13.46
C VAL A 186 2.01 -28.11 13.20
N GLU A 187 2.18 -28.53 11.93
CA GLU A 187 2.42 -29.93 11.58
C GLU A 187 3.67 -30.49 12.29
N ASN A 188 4.80 -29.77 12.30
CA ASN A 188 6.01 -30.22 12.99
C ASN A 188 5.84 -30.31 14.51
N SER A 189 5.09 -29.40 15.12
CA SER A 189 4.83 -29.41 16.57
C SER A 189 3.92 -30.56 17.02
N ASP A 190 3.04 -31.04 16.15
CA ASP A 190 2.16 -32.18 16.42
C ASP A 190 2.93 -33.52 16.42
N TRP A 191 4.02 -33.64 15.64
CA TRP A 191 4.88 -34.83 15.64
C TRP A 191 5.84 -34.88 16.84
N GLU A 192 6.34 -33.74 17.34
CA GLU A 192 7.24 -33.68 18.50
C GLU A 192 6.52 -33.92 19.84
N ASN A 193 5.20 -33.75 19.90
CA ASN A 193 4.39 -33.99 21.11
C ASN A 193 3.85 -35.43 21.22
N LEU A 194 4.29 -36.35 20.35
CA LEU A 194 3.93 -37.75 20.48
C LEU A 194 4.75 -38.40 21.60
N PRO A 195 4.11 -38.97 22.64
CA PRO A 195 4.81 -39.73 23.65
C PRO A 195 5.29 -41.05 23.02
N PHE A 196 6.57 -41.11 22.67
CA PHE A 196 7.29 -42.36 22.45
C PHE A 196 7.86 -42.85 23.79
#